data_AF-A0A212EPE9-F1
#
_entry.id   AF-A0A212EPE9-F1
#
_cell.length_a   1.000
_cell.length_b   1.000
_cell.length_c   1.000
_cell.angle_alpha   90.00
_cell.angle_beta   90.00
_cell.angle_gamma   90.00
#
_symmetry.space_group_name_H-M   'P 1'
#
loop_
_entity.id
_entity.type
_entity.pdbx_description
1 polymer ?
#
loop_
_entity_poly.entity_id
_entity_poly.type
_entity_poly.pdbx_seq_one_letter_code
_entity_poly.pdbx_strand_id
1 'polypeptide(L)'
;MECLASPSTSGKTRKRTAHPENIAKRQRQLYLYSWTIEEGSSKAPLTTQNVFAYCWTEDQYAKGANAIAFIVYHRLMNTNLTDISTDTLSFHRTAYVEKDVKKLECILRPEDYLEIIGTYSTIVRMGSDCEVLDFKRGMSSVIKDVGSWHFQFKNCKRFLIQWSKEIGNVVIPGEVHYTNNMGVLKKITRKNKKASDLNPEVIIKNIVRSEPAKLVDVKKLFTTHFILSGKMRRDFI
;
A
#
# COMPACT_ATOMS: atom_id res chain seq x y z
N MET A 1 -63.00 8.51 31.19
CA MET A 1 -61.57 8.20 31.38
C MET A 1 -60.95 8.06 30.01
N GLU A 2 -59.95 8.91 29.74
CA GLU A 2 -58.81 8.70 28.82
C GLU A 2 -59.09 8.33 27.35
N CYS A 3 -58.34 8.79 26.34
CA CYS A 3 -57.40 9.87 26.14
C CYS A 3 -57.15 9.87 24.62
N LEU A 4 -56.95 11.05 24.04
CA LEU A 4 -56.48 11.25 22.66
C LEU A 4 -55.13 10.54 22.43
N ALA A 5 -54.93 9.93 21.27
CA ALA A 5 -53.63 9.90 20.59
C ALA A 5 -53.73 9.42 19.13
N SER A 6 -53.42 10.33 18.21
CA SER A 6 -52.90 10.02 16.87
C SER A 6 -51.53 9.32 16.99
N PRO A 7 -51.16 8.47 16.01
CA PRO A 7 -49.87 8.65 15.32
C PRO A 7 -49.99 8.22 13.83
N SER A 8 -49.13 8.58 12.89
CA SER A 8 -47.94 9.42 12.83
C SER A 8 -47.61 9.59 11.34
N THR A 9 -46.98 10.72 11.02
CA THR A 9 -46.39 11.07 9.73
C THR A 9 -45.39 10.01 9.25
N SER A 10 -45.65 9.40 8.10
CA SER A 10 -44.66 8.56 7.41
C SER A 10 -43.58 9.44 6.79
N GLY A 11 -42.43 9.51 7.46
CA GLY A 11 -41.23 10.13 6.96
C GLY A 11 -40.80 9.47 5.66
N LYS A 12 -40.89 10.20 4.55
CA LYS A 12 -40.24 9.84 3.28
C LYS A 12 -38.73 9.89 3.50
N THR A 13 -38.12 8.74 3.81
CA THR A 13 -36.67 8.57 3.69
C THR A 13 -36.30 8.75 2.23
N ARG A 14 -35.84 9.94 1.86
CA ARG A 14 -35.17 10.20 0.57
C ARG A 14 -33.93 9.30 0.55
N LYS A 15 -34.06 8.09 0.01
CA LYS A 15 -32.92 7.33 -0.48
C LYS A 15 -32.22 8.25 -1.49
N ARG A 16 -31.04 8.76 -1.12
CA ARG A 16 -30.09 9.34 -2.08
C ARG A 16 -29.77 8.22 -3.07
N THR A 17 -30.53 8.13 -4.14
CA THR A 17 -30.18 7.30 -5.29
C THR A 17 -28.89 7.91 -5.84
N ALA A 18 -27.79 7.19 -5.68
CA ALA A 18 -26.55 7.54 -6.36
C ALA A 18 -26.88 7.58 -7.86
N HIS A 19 -26.70 8.75 -8.47
CA HIS A 19 -26.94 8.94 -9.90
C HIS A 19 -26.15 7.87 -10.67
N PRO A 20 -26.74 7.14 -11.65
CA PRO A 20 -26.07 6.02 -12.33
C PRO A 20 -24.71 6.40 -12.94
N GLU A 21 -24.55 7.66 -13.30
CA GLU A 21 -23.32 8.26 -13.81
C GLU A 21 -22.17 8.20 -12.78
N ASN A 22 -22.48 8.35 -11.49
CA ASN A 22 -21.50 8.27 -10.41
C ASN A 22 -21.10 6.83 -10.05
N ILE A 23 -21.96 5.85 -10.34
CA ILE A 23 -21.67 4.42 -10.16
C ILE A 23 -20.78 3.93 -11.31
N ALA A 24 -21.10 4.30 -12.56
CA ALA A 24 -20.26 3.99 -13.72
C ALA A 24 -18.87 4.64 -13.65
N LYS A 25 -18.76 5.85 -13.07
CA LYS A 25 -17.46 6.52 -12.82
C LYS A 25 -16.58 5.77 -11.80
N ARG A 26 -17.17 5.16 -10.76
CA ARG A 26 -16.42 4.36 -9.77
C ARG A 26 -15.94 3.02 -10.30
N GLN A 27 -16.51 2.51 -11.39
CA GLN A 27 -16.28 1.16 -11.89
C GLN A 27 -15.20 1.03 -12.96
N ARG A 28 -14.69 2.16 -13.49
CA ARG A 28 -13.66 2.19 -14.55
C ARG A 28 -12.29 2.63 -14.08
N GLN A 29 -12.13 2.97 -12.80
CA GLN A 29 -10.84 3.39 -12.28
C GLN A 29 -10.01 2.15 -11.95
N LEU A 30 -8.98 1.88 -12.76
CA LEU A 30 -7.83 1.13 -12.28
C LEU A 30 -7.40 1.79 -10.98
N TYR A 31 -7.40 1.02 -9.89
CA TYR A 31 -6.98 1.56 -8.61
C TYR A 31 -5.49 1.89 -8.72
N LEU A 32 -5.17 3.19 -8.65
CA LEU A 32 -3.81 3.63 -8.41
C LEU A 32 -3.50 3.40 -6.94
N TYR A 33 -2.50 2.58 -6.68
CA TYR A 33 -1.89 2.41 -5.39
C TYR A 33 -0.69 3.34 -5.27
N SER A 34 -0.57 3.98 -4.12
CA SER A 34 0.56 4.83 -3.78
C SER A 34 1.07 4.50 -2.37
N TRP A 35 2.38 4.51 -2.21
CA TRP A 35 3.06 4.36 -0.93
C TRP A 35 4.14 5.42 -0.81
N THR A 36 4.07 6.23 0.25
CA THR A 36 5.00 7.34 0.44
C THR A 36 6.03 7.01 1.51
N ILE A 37 7.29 7.31 1.24
CA ILE A 37 8.38 7.30 2.22
C ILE A 37 8.94 8.71 2.33
N GLU A 38 9.10 9.15 3.56
CA GLU A 38 9.76 10.41 3.92
C GLU A 38 11.16 10.10 4.47
N GLU A 39 12.15 10.85 4.02
CA GLU A 39 13.52 10.78 4.50
C GLU A 39 13.86 12.02 5.33
N GLY A 40 14.42 11.81 6.52
CA GLY A 40 14.89 12.88 7.38
C GLY A 40 14.44 12.77 8.83
N SER A 41 14.73 13.83 9.59
CA SER A 41 14.31 13.89 10.99
C SER A 41 12.82 14.21 11.12
N SER A 42 12.22 13.86 12.26
CA SER A 42 10.82 14.19 12.57
C SER A 42 10.47 15.69 12.53
N LYS A 43 11.47 16.56 12.51
CA LYS A 43 11.32 18.03 12.42
C LYS A 43 11.69 18.59 11.05
N ALA A 44 12.20 17.78 10.13
CA ALA A 44 12.64 18.25 8.83
C ALA A 44 11.42 18.70 8.00
N PRO A 45 11.54 19.81 7.23
CA PRO A 45 10.49 20.19 6.31
C PRO A 45 10.37 19.13 5.21
N LEU A 46 9.13 18.81 4.84
CA LEU A 46 8.84 17.90 3.74
C LEU A 46 8.98 18.65 2.41
N THR A 47 9.80 18.13 1.52
CA THR A 47 10.09 18.66 0.19
C THR A 47 9.99 17.54 -0.83
N THR A 48 9.88 17.88 -2.12
CA THR A 48 9.87 16.88 -3.19
C THR A 48 11.16 16.04 -3.23
N GLN A 49 12.26 16.54 -2.65
CA GLN A 49 13.55 15.88 -2.61
C GLN A 49 13.66 14.81 -1.52
N ASN A 50 12.87 14.92 -0.46
CA ASN A 50 12.89 13.98 0.67
C ASN A 50 11.61 13.17 0.83
N VAL A 51 10.57 13.45 0.03
CA VAL A 51 9.35 12.67 -0.04
C VAL A 51 9.31 11.89 -1.35
N PHE A 52 9.20 10.57 -1.25
CA PHE A 52 9.16 9.66 -2.39
C PHE A 52 7.84 8.90 -2.41
N ALA A 53 7.10 8.98 -3.52
CA ALA A 53 5.85 8.25 -3.70
C ALA A 53 6.03 7.13 -4.72
N TYR A 54 5.91 5.90 -4.25
CA TYR A 54 5.92 4.69 -5.06
C TYR A 54 4.51 4.42 -5.56
N CYS A 55 4.32 4.47 -6.89
CA CYS A 55 3.02 4.36 -7.51
C CYS A 55 2.95 3.15 -8.44
N TRP A 56 1.83 2.44 -8.40
CA TRP A 56 1.53 1.32 -9.29
C TRP A 56 0.02 1.11 -9.40
N THR A 57 -0.43 0.47 -10.47
CA THR A 57 -1.84 0.17 -10.69
C THR A 57 -2.16 -1.30 -10.39
N GLU A 58 -3.43 -1.60 -10.12
CA GLU A 58 -3.89 -2.96 -9.78
C GLU A 58 -3.55 -4.02 -10.85
N ASP A 59 -3.54 -3.63 -12.13
CA ASP A 59 -3.16 -4.49 -13.24
C ASP A 59 -1.65 -4.80 -13.28
N GLN A 60 -0.80 -3.90 -12.76
CA GLN A 60 0.65 -4.10 -12.74
C GLN A 60 1.07 -5.06 -11.63
N TYR A 61 0.67 -4.75 -10.39
CA TYR A 61 1.04 -5.52 -9.20
C TYR A 61 -0.07 -5.52 -8.15
N ALA A 62 -0.22 -6.64 -7.45
CA ALA A 62 -1.20 -6.77 -6.39
C ALA A 62 -0.79 -5.92 -5.18
N LYS A 63 -1.76 -5.24 -4.56
CA LYS A 63 -1.54 -4.58 -3.28
C LYS A 63 -1.25 -5.63 -2.21
N GLY A 64 -0.09 -5.55 -1.56
CA GLY A 64 0.25 -6.48 -0.50
C GLY A 64 1.60 -6.23 0.15
N ALA A 65 1.93 -7.06 1.14
CA ALA A 65 3.16 -6.96 1.92
C ALA A 65 4.43 -7.05 1.05
N ASN A 66 4.37 -7.77 -0.07
CA ASN A 66 5.52 -7.89 -0.98
C ASN A 66 5.90 -6.53 -1.60
N ALA A 67 4.92 -5.77 -2.09
CA ALA A 67 5.14 -4.44 -2.65
C ALA A 67 5.75 -3.51 -1.60
N ILE A 68 5.22 -3.54 -0.37
CA ILE A 68 5.73 -2.73 0.75
C ILE A 68 7.17 -3.10 1.10
N ALA A 69 7.48 -4.41 1.23
CA ALA A 69 8.82 -4.89 1.52
C ALA A 69 9.83 -4.45 0.45
N PHE A 70 9.43 -4.57 -0.82
CA PHE A 70 10.24 -4.09 -1.94
C PHE A 70 10.47 -2.58 -1.90
N ILE A 71 9.43 -1.78 -1.65
CA ILE A 71 9.53 -0.32 -1.60
C ILE A 71 10.50 0.13 -0.51
N VAL A 72 10.41 -0.48 0.67
CA VAL A 72 11.34 -0.22 1.77
C VAL A 72 12.76 -0.62 1.38
N TYR A 73 12.95 -1.80 0.80
CA TYR A 73 14.27 -2.26 0.33
C TYR A 73 14.86 -1.31 -0.71
N HIS A 74 14.10 -1.00 -1.76
CA HIS A 74 14.52 -0.12 -2.84
C HIS A 74 14.90 1.25 -2.29
N ARG A 75 14.11 1.78 -1.35
CA ARG A 75 14.43 3.07 -0.74
C ARG A 75 15.75 2.99 0.02
N LEU A 76 15.88 2.05 0.95
CA LEU A 76 17.10 1.87 1.76
C LEU A 76 18.37 1.68 0.92
N MET A 77 18.29 0.98 -0.23
CA MET A 77 19.44 0.80 -1.12
C MET A 77 19.83 2.04 -1.91
N ASN A 78 18.91 2.99 -2.06
CA ASN A 78 19.15 4.24 -2.80
C ASN A 78 19.31 5.44 -1.85
N THR A 79 19.20 5.25 -0.53
CA THR A 79 19.36 6.32 0.46
C THR A 79 20.80 6.34 0.95
N ASN A 80 21.40 7.52 1.03
CA ASN A 80 22.72 7.65 1.63
C ASN A 80 22.59 7.72 3.16
N LEU A 81 23.04 6.67 3.84
CA LEU A 81 22.96 6.53 5.30
C LEU A 81 24.25 6.97 6.02
N THR A 82 25.26 7.50 5.32
CA THR A 82 26.59 7.76 5.90
C THR A 82 26.61 8.83 6.99
N ASP A 83 25.68 9.79 6.96
CA ASP A 83 25.68 10.96 7.85
C ASP A 83 24.53 10.96 8.87
N ILE A 84 23.86 9.82 9.08
CA ILE A 84 22.61 9.77 9.84
C ILE A 84 22.73 8.82 11.05
N SER A 85 22.60 9.38 12.26
CA SER A 85 22.60 8.60 13.51
C SER A 85 21.25 7.93 13.81
N THR A 86 20.15 8.46 13.28
CA THR A 86 18.77 7.97 13.49
C THR A 86 17.90 8.38 12.30
N ASP A 87 17.69 7.48 11.35
CA ASP A 87 16.65 7.67 10.33
C ASP A 87 15.29 7.27 10.90
N THR A 88 14.32 8.15 10.75
CA THR A 88 12.92 7.82 10.98
C THR A 88 12.25 7.69 9.62
N LEU A 89 12.04 6.46 9.13
CA LEU A 89 11.07 6.26 8.07
C LEU A 89 9.67 6.47 8.69
N SER A 90 9.12 7.66 8.51
CA SER A 90 7.75 7.96 8.89
C SER A 90 6.79 7.55 7.77
N PHE A 91 5.71 6.89 8.17
CA PHE A 91 4.61 6.48 7.29
C PHE A 91 3.42 7.40 7.52
N HIS A 92 3.51 8.64 7.08
CA HIS A 92 2.39 9.57 7.20
C HIS A 92 2.37 10.57 6.06
N ARG A 93 1.29 10.58 5.26
CA ARG A 93 0.57 11.77 4.73
C ARG A 93 -0.05 11.48 3.37
N THR A 94 -1.31 11.07 3.39
CA THR A 94 -2.24 11.26 2.26
C THR A 94 -2.97 12.61 2.35
N ALA A 95 -2.86 13.38 3.43
CA ALA A 95 -3.79 14.47 3.72
C ALA A 95 -3.78 15.65 2.72
N TYR A 96 -2.62 16.06 2.20
CA TYR A 96 -2.53 17.14 1.20
C TYR A 96 -3.01 16.68 -0.18
N VAL A 97 -2.50 15.53 -0.63
CA VAL A 97 -2.95 14.87 -1.87
C VAL A 97 -4.46 14.63 -1.82
N GLU A 98 -4.98 14.12 -0.71
CA GLU A 98 -6.41 13.86 -0.52
C GLU A 98 -7.23 15.15 -0.53
N LYS A 99 -6.72 16.24 0.06
CA LYS A 99 -7.38 17.55 0.02
C LYS A 99 -7.52 18.08 -1.40
N ASP A 100 -6.50 17.89 -2.24
CA ASP A 100 -6.52 18.36 -3.63
C ASP A 100 -7.32 17.42 -4.54
N VAL A 101 -7.20 16.11 -4.35
CA VAL A 101 -8.05 15.10 -5.00
C VAL A 101 -9.53 15.37 -4.70
N LYS A 102 -9.88 15.77 -3.47
CA LYS A 102 -11.26 16.11 -3.08
C LYS A 102 -11.81 17.37 -3.77
N LYS A 103 -10.96 18.28 -4.24
CA LYS A 103 -11.38 19.48 -4.99
C LYS A 103 -11.73 19.15 -6.44
N LEU A 104 -11.19 18.05 -6.97
CA LEU A 104 -11.47 17.61 -8.32
C LEU A 104 -12.81 16.88 -8.35
N GLU A 105 -13.79 17.42 -9.07
CA GLU A 105 -15.11 16.80 -9.20
C GLU A 105 -15.06 15.44 -9.93
N CYS A 106 -14.06 15.26 -10.81
CA CYS A 106 -13.91 14.04 -11.59
C CYS A 106 -12.44 13.83 -11.93
N ILE A 107 -11.86 12.73 -11.43
CA ILE A 107 -10.57 12.23 -11.90
C ILE A 107 -10.85 11.13 -12.92
N LEU A 108 -10.48 11.39 -14.17
CA LEU A 108 -10.81 10.50 -15.28
C LEU A 108 -9.72 9.47 -15.53
N ARG A 109 -8.45 9.83 -15.27
CA ARG A 109 -7.30 8.99 -15.63
C ARG A 109 -6.33 8.79 -14.46
N PRO A 110 -5.65 7.63 -14.35
CA PRO A 110 -4.61 7.40 -13.36
C PRO A 110 -3.47 8.44 -13.40
N GLU A 111 -3.17 8.97 -14.59
CA GLU A 111 -2.13 9.97 -14.81
C GLU A 111 -2.42 11.27 -14.05
N ASP A 112 -3.70 11.66 -13.97
CA ASP A 112 -4.10 12.88 -13.26
C ASP A 112 -3.77 12.76 -11.74
N TYR A 113 -3.84 11.55 -11.17
CA TYR A 113 -3.39 11.31 -9.79
C TYR A 113 -1.87 11.43 -9.64
N LEU A 114 -1.11 10.94 -10.64
CA LEU A 114 0.35 11.03 -10.63
C LEU A 114 0.79 12.50 -10.62
N GLU A 115 0.16 13.37 -11.41
CA GLU A 115 0.48 14.80 -11.43
C GLU A 115 0.29 15.47 -10.05
N ILE A 116 -0.82 15.18 -9.37
CA ILE A 116 -1.11 15.71 -8.03
C ILE A 116 -0.07 15.21 -7.02
N ILE A 117 0.24 13.91 -7.05
CA ILE A 117 1.23 13.29 -6.16
C ILE A 117 2.63 13.89 -6.42
N GLY A 118 2.97 14.10 -7.69
CA GLY A 118 4.23 14.68 -8.14
C GLY A 118 4.48 16.10 -7.66
N THR A 119 3.41 16.85 -7.34
CA THR A 119 3.52 18.19 -6.77
C THR A 119 4.16 18.18 -5.37
N TYR A 120 3.98 17.09 -4.62
CA TYR A 120 4.42 16.97 -3.24
C TYR A 120 5.58 15.99 -3.03
N SER A 121 5.87 15.15 -4.03
CA SER A 121 6.79 14.04 -3.88
C SER A 121 7.47 13.69 -5.19
N THR A 122 8.65 13.10 -5.10
CA THR A 122 9.29 12.43 -6.23
C THR A 122 8.57 11.12 -6.52
N ILE A 123 8.03 10.97 -7.73
CA ILE A 123 7.29 9.77 -8.14
C ILE A 123 8.29 8.68 -8.55
N VAL A 124 8.06 7.47 -8.06
CA VAL A 124 8.76 6.25 -8.48
C VAL A 124 7.72 5.24 -8.98
N ARG A 125 7.70 4.95 -10.28
CA ARG A 125 6.75 4.03 -10.89
C ARG A 125 7.25 2.59 -10.78
N MET A 126 6.52 1.76 -10.05
CA MET A 126 6.94 0.37 -9.87
C MET A 126 6.90 -0.41 -11.18
N GLY A 127 7.94 -1.19 -11.39
CA GLY A 127 8.20 -1.96 -12.61
C GLY A 127 8.78 -1.15 -13.76
N SER A 128 8.53 0.15 -13.85
CA SER A 128 9.08 0.99 -14.93
C SER A 128 10.38 1.64 -14.51
N ASP A 129 10.37 2.31 -13.36
CA ASP A 129 11.54 3.00 -12.82
C ASP A 129 12.35 2.06 -11.91
N CYS A 130 11.72 1.02 -11.37
CA CYS A 130 12.37 0.02 -10.51
C CYS A 130 11.77 -1.38 -10.70
N GLU A 131 12.61 -2.41 -10.78
CA GLU A 131 12.16 -3.80 -10.92
C GLU A 131 11.67 -4.36 -9.57
N VAL A 132 10.43 -4.88 -9.53
CA VAL A 132 9.82 -5.34 -8.29
C VAL A 132 10.29 -6.76 -7.96
N LEU A 133 10.78 -6.96 -6.75
CA LEU A 133 11.32 -8.24 -6.28
C LEU A 133 10.30 -9.04 -5.43
N ASP A 134 10.32 -10.37 -5.51
CA ASP A 134 9.51 -11.29 -4.70
C ASP A 134 10.20 -11.62 -3.36
N PHE A 135 10.06 -10.69 -2.43
CA PHE A 135 10.49 -10.88 -1.04
C PHE A 135 9.71 -11.97 -0.33
N LYS A 136 8.43 -12.20 -0.66
CA LYS A 136 7.64 -13.24 0.02
C LYS A 136 8.23 -14.62 -0.23
N ARG A 137 8.53 -14.94 -1.50
CA ARG A 137 9.16 -16.21 -1.88
C ARG A 137 10.60 -16.26 -1.38
N GLY A 138 11.38 -15.19 -1.58
CA GLY A 138 12.77 -15.11 -1.12
C GLY A 138 12.91 -15.34 0.39
N MET A 139 12.13 -14.63 1.20
CA MET A 139 12.18 -14.73 2.66
C MET A 139 11.78 -16.11 3.18
N SER A 140 10.82 -16.78 2.53
CA SER A 140 10.34 -18.09 2.99
C SER A 140 11.46 -19.14 3.06
N SER A 141 12.48 -19.01 2.21
CA SER A 141 13.64 -19.91 2.14
C SER A 141 14.75 -19.61 3.15
N VAL A 142 14.81 -18.37 3.67
CA VAL A 142 15.90 -17.88 4.53
C VAL A 142 15.44 -17.65 5.96
N ILE A 143 14.27 -17.05 6.14
CA ILE A 143 13.72 -16.63 7.43
C ILE A 143 12.71 -17.69 7.93
N LYS A 144 12.71 -17.92 9.23
CA LYS A 144 11.74 -18.81 9.89
C LYS A 144 10.34 -18.20 9.83
N ASP A 145 9.33 -19.06 9.80
CA ASP A 145 7.95 -18.63 9.96
C ASP A 145 7.76 -17.92 11.31
N VAL A 146 6.88 -16.92 11.34
CA VAL A 146 6.67 -16.04 12.50
C VAL A 146 6.35 -16.82 13.78
N GLY A 147 5.65 -17.96 13.66
CA GLY A 147 5.34 -18.83 14.79
C GLY A 147 6.55 -19.54 15.41
N SER A 148 7.66 -19.64 14.69
CA SER A 148 8.93 -20.26 15.16
C SER A 148 9.93 -19.23 15.67
N TRP A 149 9.53 -17.98 15.80
CA TRP A 149 10.38 -16.96 16.39
C TRP A 149 10.44 -17.17 17.91
N HIS A 150 11.55 -16.73 18.51
CA HIS A 150 11.78 -16.88 19.95
C HIS A 150 10.99 -15.85 20.78
N PHE A 151 10.16 -15.03 20.13
CA PHE A 151 9.21 -14.11 20.71
C PHE A 151 7.92 -14.11 19.89
N GLN A 152 6.82 -13.69 20.50
CA GLN A 152 5.53 -13.58 19.83
C GLN A 152 5.42 -12.23 19.13
N PHE A 153 5.46 -12.22 17.80
CA PHE A 153 5.40 -11.01 16.98
C PHE A 153 4.24 -10.07 17.36
N LYS A 154 3.06 -10.64 17.66
CA LYS A 154 1.84 -9.88 18.04
C LYS A 154 2.00 -9.05 19.32
N ASN A 155 2.82 -9.51 20.26
CA ASN A 155 2.97 -8.85 21.56
C ASN A 155 4.12 -7.83 21.57
N CYS A 156 4.92 -7.80 20.51
CA CYS A 156 6.04 -6.89 20.39
C CYS A 156 5.56 -5.51 19.96
N LYS A 157 5.99 -4.48 20.69
CA LYS A 157 5.75 -3.07 20.36
C LYS A 157 6.92 -2.47 19.57
N ARG A 158 8.11 -3.06 19.70
CA ARG A 158 9.34 -2.59 19.06
C ARG A 158 10.22 -3.77 18.66
N PHE A 159 10.91 -3.62 17.53
CA PHE A 159 11.97 -4.51 17.08
C PHE A 159 13.27 -3.75 17.03
N LEU A 160 14.35 -4.36 17.51
CA LEU A 160 15.70 -3.83 17.37
C LEU A 160 16.44 -4.72 16.38
N ILE A 161 16.93 -4.16 15.29
CA ILE A 161 17.70 -4.94 14.31
C ILE A 161 19.17 -4.69 14.61
N GLN A 162 19.89 -5.72 15.00
CA GLN A 162 21.31 -5.63 15.32
C GLN A 162 22.12 -6.58 14.45
N TRP A 163 23.25 -6.08 13.97
CA TRP A 163 24.24 -6.91 13.29
C TRP A 163 24.83 -7.92 14.27
N SER A 164 24.95 -9.16 13.83
CA SER A 164 25.72 -10.16 14.56
C SER A 164 27.21 -9.87 14.41
N LYS A 165 28.02 -10.40 15.35
CA LYS A 165 29.49 -10.42 15.18
C LYS A 165 29.92 -11.24 13.96
N GLU A 166 29.09 -12.18 13.53
CA GLU A 166 29.28 -12.91 12.27
C GLU A 166 28.77 -12.09 11.09
N ILE A 167 29.62 -11.89 10.08
CA ILE A 167 29.28 -11.17 8.85
C ILE A 167 28.08 -11.81 8.15
N GLY A 168 27.11 -10.99 7.77
CA GLY A 168 25.90 -11.39 7.04
C GLY A 168 24.78 -11.95 7.92
N ASN A 169 24.94 -11.94 9.24
CA ASN A 169 23.91 -12.36 10.18
C ASN A 169 23.30 -11.18 10.95
N VAL A 170 22.00 -11.30 11.22
CA VAL A 170 21.21 -10.31 11.95
C VAL A 170 20.53 -11.01 13.12
N VAL A 171 20.53 -10.34 14.27
CA VAL A 171 19.80 -10.76 15.47
C VAL A 171 18.72 -9.73 15.78
N ILE A 172 17.56 -10.22 16.19
CA ILE A 172 16.38 -9.38 16.42
C ILE A 172 15.79 -9.81 17.76
N PRO A 173 15.72 -8.93 18.78
CA PRO A 173 14.89 -9.12 19.95
C PRO A 173 13.48 -8.56 19.68
N GLY A 174 12.47 -9.26 20.21
CA GLY A 174 11.11 -8.75 20.25
C GLY A 174 10.84 -8.07 21.58
N GLU A 175 10.71 -6.74 21.60
CA GLU A 175 10.46 -5.98 22.82
C GLU A 175 8.95 -5.76 23.03
N VAL A 176 8.45 -6.15 24.20
CA VAL A 176 7.04 -5.92 24.59
C VAL A 176 6.81 -4.45 24.97
N HIS A 177 7.86 -3.72 25.35
CA HIS A 177 7.81 -2.34 25.83
C HIS A 177 8.65 -1.43 24.93
N TYR A 178 8.26 -0.15 24.81
CA TYR A 178 8.99 0.81 23.98
C TYR A 178 10.31 1.26 24.58
N THR A 179 10.43 1.24 25.91
CA THR A 179 11.54 1.87 26.65
C THR A 179 12.60 0.87 27.10
N ASN A 180 12.24 -0.39 27.25
CA ASN A 180 13.12 -1.39 27.87
C ASN A 180 13.74 -2.29 26.79
N ASN A 181 15.00 -2.66 27.00
CA ASN A 181 15.76 -3.58 26.15
C ASN A 181 15.93 -4.91 26.89
N MET A 182 14.84 -5.65 27.09
CA MET A 182 14.87 -6.92 27.84
C MET A 182 14.80 -8.15 26.94
N GLY A 183 14.62 -7.95 25.63
CA GLY A 183 14.49 -9.02 24.67
C GLY A 183 15.80 -9.77 24.46
N VAL A 184 15.69 -11.08 24.25
CA VAL A 184 16.84 -11.94 23.98
C VAL A 184 17.26 -11.79 22.52
N LEU A 185 18.53 -11.51 22.27
CA LEU A 185 19.08 -11.44 20.91
C LEU A 185 19.26 -12.85 20.32
N LYS A 186 18.39 -13.25 19.39
CA LYS A 186 18.54 -14.51 18.64
C LYS A 186 18.32 -14.32 17.14
N LYS A 187 18.92 -15.22 16.36
CA LYS A 187 18.76 -15.28 14.90
C LYS A 187 17.35 -15.80 14.55
N ILE A 188 16.70 -15.12 13.61
CA ILE A 188 15.41 -15.55 13.04
C ILE A 188 15.56 -16.32 11.72
N THR A 189 16.78 -16.52 11.24
CA THR A 189 17.05 -17.31 10.03
C THR A 189 16.90 -18.81 10.29
N ARG A 190 16.62 -19.56 9.22
CA ARG A 190 16.61 -21.03 9.21
C ARG A 190 18.01 -21.58 9.48
N LYS A 191 18.09 -22.86 9.86
CA LYS A 191 19.37 -23.54 10.12
C LYS A 191 20.25 -23.46 8.86
N ASN A 192 21.54 -23.12 9.04
CA ASN A 192 22.53 -22.98 7.97
C ASN A 192 22.18 -21.91 6.90
N LYS A 193 21.33 -20.94 7.23
CA LYS A 193 21.02 -19.78 6.37
C LYS A 193 21.42 -18.48 7.03
N LYS A 194 21.97 -17.57 6.24
CA LYS A 194 22.33 -16.20 6.63
C LYS A 194 21.32 -15.21 6.06
N ALA A 195 21.20 -14.04 6.68
CA ALA A 195 20.34 -12.99 6.15
C ALA A 195 20.83 -12.50 4.77
N SER A 196 22.14 -12.54 4.54
CA SER A 196 22.77 -12.27 3.24
C SER A 196 22.40 -13.24 2.13
N ASP A 197 21.86 -14.43 2.46
CA ASP A 197 21.46 -15.41 1.45
C ASP A 197 20.11 -15.06 0.81
N LEU A 198 19.49 -13.94 1.22
CA LEU A 198 18.23 -13.47 0.67
C LEU A 198 18.46 -12.96 -0.75
N ASN A 199 18.01 -13.74 -1.73
CA ASN A 199 18.05 -13.40 -3.15
C ASN A 199 16.64 -13.49 -3.74
N PRO A 200 15.81 -12.42 -3.65
CA PRO A 200 14.46 -12.43 -4.19
C PRO A 200 14.49 -12.34 -5.73
N GLU A 201 13.59 -13.07 -6.38
CA GLU A 201 13.47 -13.08 -7.85
C GLU A 201 12.68 -11.86 -8.34
N VAL A 202 12.92 -11.42 -9.58
CA VAL A 202 12.14 -10.34 -10.21
C VAL A 202 10.75 -10.82 -10.57
N ILE A 203 9.73 -10.05 -10.21
CA ILE A 203 8.33 -10.28 -10.60
C ILE A 203 8.07 -9.58 -11.93
N ILE A 204 7.57 -10.33 -12.92
CA ILE A 204 7.17 -9.77 -14.21
C ILE A 204 5.87 -8.97 -14.03
N LYS A 205 5.79 -7.79 -14.66
CA LYS A 205 4.57 -6.98 -14.72
C LYS A 205 3.39 -7.77 -15.26
N ASN A 206 2.17 -7.40 -14.84
CA ASN A 206 0.90 -7.88 -15.40
C ASN A 206 0.60 -9.37 -15.17
N ILE A 207 1.24 -10.00 -14.18
CA ILE A 207 0.87 -11.36 -13.73
C ILE A 207 -0.48 -11.35 -12.99
N VAL A 208 -0.93 -10.19 -12.49
CA VAL A 208 -2.20 -10.08 -11.76
C VAL A 208 -3.37 -10.28 -12.72
N ARG A 209 -3.80 -11.53 -12.87
CA ARG A 209 -5.11 -11.84 -13.45
C ARG A 209 -6.16 -11.25 -12.50
N SER A 210 -6.90 -10.26 -13.00
CA SER A 210 -8.12 -9.78 -12.33
C SER A 210 -8.98 -10.99 -11.96
N GLU A 211 -9.43 -11.03 -10.71
CA GLU A 211 -10.22 -12.15 -10.21
C GLU A 211 -11.42 -12.41 -11.14
N PRO A 212 -11.69 -13.67 -11.54
CA PRO A 212 -12.73 -13.97 -12.53
C PRO A 212 -14.11 -13.49 -12.09
N ALA A 213 -14.38 -13.44 -10.78
CA ALA A 213 -15.59 -12.86 -10.21
C ALA A 213 -15.74 -11.36 -10.55
N LYS A 214 -14.66 -10.58 -10.49
CA LYS A 214 -14.67 -9.17 -10.89
C LYS A 214 -14.96 -9.02 -12.38
N LEU A 215 -14.39 -9.87 -13.23
CA LEU A 215 -14.67 -9.84 -14.67
C LEU A 215 -16.14 -10.12 -15.00
N VAL A 216 -16.76 -11.06 -14.29
CA VAL A 216 -18.20 -11.35 -14.42
C VAL A 216 -19.03 -10.16 -13.97
N ASP A 217 -18.67 -9.53 -12.86
CA ASP A 217 -19.41 -8.37 -12.33
C ASP A 217 -19.30 -7.16 -13.28
N VAL A 218 -18.09 -6.89 -13.78
CA VAL A 218 -17.84 -5.87 -14.82
C VAL A 218 -18.68 -6.15 -16.07
N LYS A 219 -18.73 -7.40 -16.56
CA LYS A 219 -19.57 -7.76 -17.71
C LYS A 219 -21.06 -7.54 -17.43
N LYS A 220 -21.55 -7.96 -16.27
CA LYS A 220 -22.95 -7.78 -15.86
C LYS A 220 -23.32 -6.30 -15.79
N LEU A 221 -22.43 -5.47 -15.25
CA LEU A 221 -22.59 -4.03 -15.18
C LEU A 221 -22.56 -3.37 -16.55
N PHE A 222 -21.65 -3.80 -17.43
CA PHE A 222 -21.61 -3.32 -18.82
C PHE A 222 -22.95 -3.60 -19.55
N THR A 223 -23.47 -4.82 -19.42
CA THR A 223 -24.77 -5.17 -20.01
C THR A 223 -25.91 -4.34 -19.42
N THR A 224 -25.90 -4.13 -18.09
CA THR A 224 -26.97 -3.41 -17.39
C THR A 224 -27.00 -1.92 -17.74
N HIS A 225 -25.84 -1.27 -17.85
CA HIS A 225 -25.76 0.18 -18.02
C HIS A 225 -25.57 0.65 -19.46
N PHE A 226 -24.99 -0.16 -20.35
CA PHE A 226 -24.66 0.25 -21.73
C PHE A 226 -25.48 -0.45 -22.80
N ILE A 227 -25.90 -1.71 -22.58
CA ILE A 227 -26.70 -2.44 -23.57
C ILE A 227 -28.19 -2.12 -23.40
N LEU A 228 -28.70 -2.05 -22.17
CA LEU A 228 -30.11 -1.71 -21.92
C LEU A 228 -30.45 -0.22 -22.15
N SER A 229 -29.45 0.67 -22.17
CA SER A 229 -29.67 2.12 -22.30
C SER A 229 -29.62 2.64 -23.74
N GLY A 230 -29.35 1.78 -24.74
CA GLY A 230 -29.38 2.13 -26.16
C GLY A 230 -28.39 3.21 -26.63
N LYS A 231 -27.54 3.75 -25.74
CA LYS A 231 -26.55 4.80 -26.05
C LYS A 231 -25.15 4.22 -26.05
N MET A 232 -24.77 3.54 -27.13
CA MET A 232 -23.36 3.36 -27.45
C MET A 232 -22.82 4.66 -28.06
N ARG A 233 -21.95 5.38 -27.35
CA ARG A 233 -21.10 6.42 -27.97
C ARG A 233 -20.03 5.70 -28.80
N ARG A 234 -19.86 6.11 -30.05
CA ARG A 234 -18.98 5.48 -31.05
C ARG A 234 -17.48 5.64 -30.74
N ASP A 235 -17.11 6.35 -29.69
CA ASP A 235 -15.71 6.71 -29.38
C ASP A 235 -14.94 5.60 -28.64
N PHE A 236 -15.39 4.34 -28.73
CA PHE A 236 -14.88 3.20 -27.93
C PHE A 236 -14.35 2.03 -28.78
N ILE A 237 -13.91 2.29 -30.02
CA ILE A 237 -13.05 1.39 -30.79
C ILE A 237 -11.64 1.97 -30.79
#